data_AF-A0A5B8G0K5-F1
#
_entry.id   AF-A0A5B8G0K5-F1
#
_cell.length_a   1.000
_cell.length_b   1.000
_cell.length_c   1.000
_cell.angle_alpha   90.00
_cell.angle_beta   90.00
_cell.angle_gamma   90.00
#
_symmetry.space_group_name_H-M   'P 1'
#
loop_
_entity.id
_entity.type
_entity.pdbx_description
1 polymer ?
#
loop_
_entity_poly.entity_id
_entity_poly.type
_entity_poly.pdbx_seq_one_letter_code
_entity_poly.pdbx_strand_id
1 'polypeptide(L)'
;MSSMEIAELVEARHDSVKRAIERIVERGVISLPPMVEVKIQRERRLETVSTYQLPKRDTFVVVAQLSPEFTARLVDRWQGRV
;
A
#
# COMPACT_ATOMS: atom_id res chain seq x y z
N MET A 1 -1.43 -0.87 -8.62
CA MET A 1 -0.31 -0.33 -7.82
C MET A 1 0.16 -1.44 -6.91
N SER A 2 1.46 -1.69 -6.90
CA SER A 2 2.08 -2.74 -6.10
C SER A 2 2.22 -2.33 -4.64
N SER A 3 2.30 -3.31 -3.74
CA SER A 3 2.62 -3.06 -2.33
C SER A 3 3.97 -2.36 -2.13
N MET A 4 4.89 -2.44 -3.10
CA MET A 4 6.19 -1.76 -3.04
C MET A 4 6.04 -0.27 -3.36
N GLU A 5 5.32 0.06 -4.43
CA GLU A 5 4.98 1.45 -4.78
C GLU A 5 4.19 2.13 -3.64
N ILE A 6 3.27 1.39 -2.99
CA ILE A 6 2.56 1.91 -1.81
C ILE A 6 3.53 2.19 -0.65
N ALA A 7 4.50 1.29 -0.42
CA ALA A 7 5.49 1.46 0.64
C ALA A 7 6.34 2.71 0.42
N GLU A 8 6.76 2.97 -0.81
CA GLU A 8 7.44 4.20 -1.20
C GLU A 8 6.55 5.43 -1.01
N LEU A 9 5.28 5.36 -1.43
CA LEU A 9 4.32 6.47 -1.34
C LEU A 9 4.02 6.89 0.11
N VAL A 10 3.92 5.92 1.03
CA VAL A 10 3.59 6.19 2.45
C VAL A 10 4.83 6.20 3.35
N GLU A 11 6.02 6.20 2.74
CA GLU A 11 7.32 6.20 3.42
C GLU A 11 7.45 5.12 4.51
N ALA A 12 6.92 3.93 4.22
CA ALA A 12 6.90 2.79 5.12
C ALA A 12 7.71 1.62 4.57
N ARG A 13 8.06 0.68 5.46
CA ARG A 13 8.69 -0.57 5.04
C ARG A 13 7.69 -1.44 4.27
N HIS A 14 8.16 -2.10 3.20
CA HIS A 14 7.35 -2.98 2.36
C HIS A 14 6.69 -4.13 3.15
N ASP A 15 7.40 -4.72 4.12
CA ASP A 15 6.86 -5.76 5.02
C ASP A 15 5.65 -5.27 5.82
N SER A 16 5.66 -4.02 6.25
CA SER A 16 4.61 -3.38 7.03
C SER A 16 3.36 -3.14 6.17
N VAL A 17 3.55 -2.77 4.90
CA VAL A 17 2.46 -2.66 3.92
C VAL A 17 1.82 -4.01 3.65
N LYS A 18 2.61 -5.08 3.43
CA LYS A 18 2.07 -6.44 3.22
C LYS A 18 1.22 -6.90 4.41
N ARG A 19 1.73 -6.73 5.64
CA ARG A 19 0.97 -7.04 6.86
C ARG A 19 -0.30 -6.21 7.00
N ALA A 20 -0.30 -4.95 6.55
CA ALA A 20 -1.50 -4.12 6.55
C ALA A 20 -2.54 -4.66 5.57
N ILE A 21 -2.12 -5.04 4.35
CA ILE A 21 -3.00 -5.65 3.35
C ILE A 21 -3.64 -6.93 3.90
N GLU A 22 -2.83 -7.83 4.47
CA GLU A 22 -3.31 -9.07 5.09
C GLU A 22 -4.37 -8.80 6.17
N ARG A 23 -4.12 -7.86 7.10
CA ARG A 23 -5.11 -7.47 8.12
C ARG A 23 -6.39 -6.87 7.54
N ILE A 24 -6.31 -6.13 6.44
CA ILE A 24 -7.50 -5.53 5.78
C ILE A 24 -8.32 -6.63 5.09
N VAL A 25 -7.66 -7.63 4.50
CA VAL A 25 -8.28 -8.82 3.93
C VAL A 25 -8.97 -9.65 5.01
N GLU A 26 -8.30 -9.89 6.14
CA GLU A 26 -8.87 -10.61 7.29
C GLU A 26 -10.15 -9.94 7.83
N ARG A 27 -10.22 -8.61 7.76
CA ARG A 27 -11.41 -7.82 8.12
C ARG A 27 -12.50 -7.82 7.05
N GLY A 28 -12.27 -8.42 5.88
CA GLY A 28 -13.20 -8.45 4.75
C GLY A 28 -13.38 -7.10 4.05
N VAL A 29 -12.49 -6.13 4.26
CA VAL A 29 -12.63 -4.77 3.68
C VAL A 29 -12.18 -4.74 2.21
N ILE A 30 -11.22 -5.60 1.86
CA ILE A 30 -10.76 -5.86 0.49
C ILE A 30 -10.65 -7.38 0.26
N SER A 31 -10.66 -7.82 -1.00
CA SER A 31 -10.33 -9.20 -1.35
C SER A 31 -8.81 -9.39 -1.39
N LEU A 32 -8.32 -10.61 -1.15
CA LEU A 32 -6.88 -10.90 -1.22
C LEU A 32 -6.34 -10.55 -2.62
N PRO A 33 -5.43 -9.56 -2.74
CA PRO A 33 -4.88 -9.19 -4.04
C PRO A 33 -3.92 -10.28 -4.55
N PRO A 34 -3.76 -10.45 -5.87
CA PRO A 34 -2.79 -11.40 -6.40
C PRO A 34 -1.37 -11.00 -5.99
N MET A 35 -0.56 -12.01 -5.67
CA MET A 35 0.85 -11.84 -5.34
C MET A 35 1.71 -12.20 -6.55
N VAL A 36 2.68 -11.33 -6.87
CA VAL A 36 3.56 -11.43 -8.04
C VAL A 36 5.00 -11.26 -7.61
N GLU A 37 5.90 -12.09 -8.13
CA GLU A 37 7.34 -11.94 -7.97
C GLU A 37 7.89 -10.92 -8.97
N VAL A 38 8.62 -9.93 -8.47
CA VAL A 38 9.34 -8.94 -9.27
C VAL A 38 10.83 -9.04 -9.00
N LYS A 39 11.63 -8.93 -10.05
CA LYS A 39 13.08 -8.83 -9.93
C LYS A 39 13.44 -7.38 -9.69
N ILE A 40 14.08 -7.09 -8.56
CA ILE A 40 14.63 -5.78 -8.24
C ILE A 40 16.15 -5.88 -8.23
N GLN A 41 16.80 -4.83 -8.71
CA GLN A 41 18.24 -4.71 -8.63
C GLN A 41 18.59 -3.94 -7.36
N ARG A 42 19.26 -4.60 -6.42
CA ARG A 42 19.84 -3.96 -5.23
C ARG A 42 21.35 -4.07 -5.32
N GLU A 43 22.00 -2.91 -5.41
CA GLU A 43 23.45 -2.81 -5.58
C GLU A 43 23.93 -3.66 -6.77
N ARG A 44 24.67 -4.75 -6.50
CA ARG A 44 25.22 -5.67 -7.50
C ARG A 44 24.48 -7.02 -7.56
N ARG A 45 23.32 -7.14 -6.92
CA ARG A 45 22.54 -8.39 -6.87
C ARG A 45 21.13 -8.20 -7.42
N LEU A 46 20.68 -9.18 -8.19
CA LEU A 46 19.28 -9.36 -8.54
C LEU A 46 18.59 -10.09 -7.39
N GLU A 47 17.56 -9.46 -6.83
CA GLU A 47 16.72 -10.04 -5.79
C GLU A 47 15.30 -10.22 -6.33
N THR A 48 14.68 -11.35 -6.01
CA THR A 48 13.28 -11.59 -6.32
C THR A 48 12.44 -11.24 -5.10
N VAL A 49 11.51 -10.31 -5.24
CA VAL A 49 10.63 -9.84 -4.15
C VAL A 49 9.18 -10.09 -4.52
N SER A 50 8.41 -10.61 -3.56
CA SER A 50 6.98 -10.85 -3.72
C SER A 50 6.15 -9.62 -3.34
N THR A 51 5.33 -9.14 -4.29
CA THR A 51 4.52 -7.93 -4.15
C THR A 51 3.04 -8.24 -4.37
N TYR A 52 2.16 -7.60 -3.61
CA TYR A 52 0.72 -7.61 -3.92
C TYR A 52 0.43 -6.61 -5.03
N GLN A 53 -0.47 -6.95 -5.95
CA GLN A 53 -0.94 -6.05 -7.00
C GLN A 53 -2.38 -5.59 -6.70
N LEU A 54 -2.55 -4.33 -6.35
CA LEU A 54 -3.82 -3.80 -5.88
C LEU A 54 -4.54 -2.99 -6.97
N PRO A 55 -5.88 -3.17 -7.11
CA PRO A 55 -6.71 -2.27 -7.90
C PRO A 55 -6.84 -0.91 -7.20
N LYS A 56 -7.21 0.12 -7.97
CA LYS A 56 -7.25 1.52 -7.51
C LYS A 56 -8.01 1.73 -6.20
N ARG A 57 -9.18 1.09 -6.04
CA ARG A 57 -10.00 1.19 -4.83
C ARG A 57 -9.26 0.66 -3.60
N ASP A 58 -8.69 -0.53 -3.72
CA ASP A 58 -8.03 -1.19 -2.59
C ASP A 58 -6.70 -0.52 -2.25
N THR A 59 -5.99 0.01 -3.25
CA THR A 59 -4.85 0.92 -3.03
C THR A 59 -5.24 2.10 -2.15
N PHE A 60 -6.37 2.75 -2.45
CA PHE A 60 -6.84 3.90 -1.67
C PHE A 60 -7.17 3.50 -0.22
N VAL A 61 -7.84 2.36 -0.01
CA VAL A 61 -8.14 1.84 1.34
C VAL A 61 -6.85 1.60 2.13
N VAL A 62 -5.86 0.94 1.52
CA VAL A 62 -4.58 0.63 2.17
C VAL A 62 -3.81 1.91 2.50
N VAL A 63 -3.73 2.86 1.57
CA VAL A 63 -3.07 4.15 1.80
C VAL A 63 -3.77 4.94 2.89
N ALA A 64 -5.10 4.98 2.91
CA ALA A 64 -5.86 5.71 3.92
C ALA A 64 -5.60 5.17 5.33
N GLN A 65 -5.44 3.85 5.49
CA GLN A 65 -5.10 3.24 6.77
C GLN A 65 -3.64 3.48 7.19
N LEU A 66 -2.72 3.58 6.22
CA LEU A 66 -1.28 3.72 6.49
C LEU A 66 -0.81 5.17 6.62
N SER A 67 -1.50 6.11 5.98
CA SER A 67 -1.21 7.55 6.05
C SER A 67 -2.46 8.29 6.55
N PRO A 68 -2.68 8.34 7.88
CA PRO A 68 -3.77 9.12 8.45
C PRO A 68 -3.64 10.62 8.11
N GLU A 69 -2.43 11.15 7.89
CA GLU A 69 -2.19 12.54 7.47
C GLU A 69 -2.72 12.79 6.06
N PHE A 70 -2.53 11.85 5.13
CA PHE A 70 -3.13 11.94 3.80
C PHE A 70 -4.66 11.95 3.90
N THR A 71 -5.22 11.07 4.74
CA THR A 71 -6.67 11.00 4.97
C THR A 71 -7.20 12.28 5.62
N ALA A 72 -6.48 12.86 6.58
CA ALA A 72 -6.83 14.12 7.23
C ALA A 72 -6.89 15.27 6.20
N ARG A 73 -5.84 15.44 5.38
CA ARG A 73 -5.82 16.47 4.32
C ARG A 73 -6.99 16.31 3.33
N LEU A 74 -7.39 15.08 3.01
CA LEU A 74 -8.54 14.83 2.15
C LEU A 74 -9.85 15.27 2.81
N VAL A 75 -10.03 14.95 4.09
CA VAL A 75 -11.20 15.36 4.88
C VAL A 75 -11.25 16.87 5.02
N ASP A 76 -10.14 17.51 5.38
CA ASP A 76 -10.03 18.97 5.54
C ASP A 76 -10.42 19.70 4.25
N ARG A 77 -9.91 19.21 3.10
CA ARG A 77 -10.28 19.72 1.78
C ARG A 77 -11.78 19.66 1.52
N TRP A 78 -12.46 18.55 1.85
CA TRP A 78 -13.91 18.43 1.65
C TRP A 78 -14.70 19.33 2.61
N GLN A 79 -14.16 19.56 3.80
CA GLN A 79 -14.77 20.44 4.80
C GLN A 79 -14.47 21.92 4.55
N GLY A 80 -13.68 22.27 3.51
CA GLY A 80 -13.31 23.65 3.20
C GLY A 80 -12.31 24.26 4.19
N ARG A 81 -11.58 23.42 4.93
CA ARG A 81 -10.53 23.82 5.86
C ARG A 81 -9.20 23.73 5.10
N VAL A 82 -8.62 24.87 4.72
CA VAL A 82 -7.28 24.97 4.13
C VAL A 82 -6.38 25.71 5.11
#